data_AF-A0A072PTZ6-F1
#
_entry.id   AF-A0A072PTZ6-F1
#
_cell.length_a   1.000
_cell.length_b   1.000
_cell.length_c   1.000
_cell.angle_alpha   90.00
_cell.angle_beta   90.00
_cell.angle_gamma   90.00
#
_symmetry.space_group_name_H-M   'P 1'
#
loop_
_entity.id
_entity.type
_entity.pdbx_description
1 polymer ?
#
loop_
_entity_poly.entity_id
_entity_poly.type
_entity_poly.pdbx_seq_one_letter_code
_entity_poly.pdbx_strand_id
1 'polypeptide(L)'
;TSKHILNAQVSIRSPCCRKWFDCAECHAEQETHPLLQSFDMTFICKKCKKAFRKNTQEWEDSDEYCPNCDNHFVIEALTPKAALKVESEDVRVDSR
;
A
#
# COMPACT_ATOMS: atom_id res chain seq x y z
N THR A 1 -3.60 12.09 -7.80
CA THR A 1 -2.73 10.91 -7.61
C THR A 1 -3.57 9.80 -7.01
N SER A 2 -3.88 8.78 -7.80
CA SER A 2 -4.65 7.62 -7.34
C SER A 2 -3.81 6.80 -6.37
N LYS A 3 -4.40 6.26 -5.31
CA LYS A 3 -3.71 5.32 -4.41
C LYS A 3 -3.72 3.94 -5.05
N HIS A 4 -2.55 3.32 -5.20
CA HIS A 4 -2.45 1.94 -5.68
C HIS A 4 -3.01 0.94 -4.68
N ILE A 5 -2.70 1.10 -3.39
CA ILE A 5 -3.19 0.24 -2.31
C ILE A 5 -4.10 1.04 -1.38
N LEU A 6 -5.39 0.70 -1.36
CA LEU A 6 -6.42 1.44 -0.63
C LEU A 6 -6.38 1.19 0.88
N ASN A 7 -5.97 -0.01 1.28
CA ASN A 7 -5.90 -0.48 2.66
C ASN A 7 -4.46 -0.62 3.20
N ALA A 8 -3.49 0.11 2.63
CA ALA A 8 -2.12 0.04 3.10
C ALA A 8 -2.02 0.47 4.58
N GLN A 9 -1.58 -0.45 5.45
CA GLN A 9 -1.53 -0.25 6.91
C GLN A 9 -0.24 0.40 7.42
N VAL A 10 0.80 0.42 6.59
CA VAL A 10 2.10 1.05 6.85
C VAL A 10 2.50 1.91 5.66
N SER A 11 3.39 2.87 5.90
CA SER A 11 4.18 3.49 4.82
C SER A 11 5.63 3.09 4.99
N ILE A 12 6.34 2.90 3.88
CA ILE A 12 7.70 2.38 3.80
C ILE A 12 8.64 3.53 3.48
N ARG A 13 9.72 3.67 4.24
CA ARG A 13 10.78 4.64 3.93
C ARG A 13 11.72 4.04 2.91
N SER A 14 11.75 4.63 1.73
CA SER A 14 12.69 4.27 0.67
C SER A 14 14.14 4.45 1.15
N PRO A 15 15.03 3.45 0.96
CA PRO A 15 16.44 3.59 1.33
C PRO A 15 17.21 4.50 0.38
N CYS A 16 16.77 4.62 -0.88
CA CYS A 16 17.40 5.46 -1.91
C CYS A 16 17.18 6.96 -1.70
N CYS A 17 15.94 7.42 -1.59
CA CYS A 17 15.62 8.86 -1.50
C CYS A 17 15.06 9.29 -0.14
N ARG A 18 14.97 8.37 0.83
CA ARG A 18 14.52 8.63 2.22
C ARG A 18 13.10 9.20 2.34
N LYS A 19 12.31 9.13 1.26
CA LYS A 19 10.88 9.49 1.18
C LYS A 19 9.99 8.31 1.56
N TRP A 20 8.73 8.60 1.89
CA TRP A 20 7.75 7.62 2.34
C TRP A 20 6.75 7.28 1.23
N PHE A 21 6.49 5.99 1.05
CA PHE A 21 5.57 5.49 0.04
C PHE A 21 4.72 4.34 0.60
N ASP A 22 3.52 4.16 0.05
CA ASP A 22 2.63 3.06 0.45
C ASP A 22 2.91 1.76 -0.33
N CYS A 23 3.59 1.85 -1.47
CA CYS A 23 4.01 0.72 -2.29
C CYS A 23 5.16 1.12 -3.23
N ALA A 24 5.76 0.14 -3.91
CA ALA A 24 6.85 0.37 -4.87
C ALA A 24 6.39 1.17 -6.10
N GLU A 25 5.17 0.98 -6.58
CA GLU A 25 4.62 1.72 -7.72
C GLU A 25 4.49 3.21 -7.42
N CYS A 26 4.06 3.58 -6.20
CA CYS A 26 4.00 4.99 -5.79
C CYS A 26 5.39 5.65 -5.78
N HIS A 27 6.47 4.89 -5.55
CA HIS A 27 7.84 5.39 -5.67
C HIS A 27 8.22 5.55 -7.15
N ALA A 28 7.95 4.55 -7.98
CA ALA A 28 8.27 4.58 -9.42
C ALA A 28 7.57 5.72 -10.18
N GLU A 29 6.36 6.11 -9.77
CA GLU A 29 5.65 7.25 -10.37
C GLU A 29 6.23 8.61 -9.97
N GLN A 30 6.79 8.72 -8.76
CA GLN A 30 7.25 9.99 -8.20
C GLN A 30 8.74 10.22 -8.41
N GLU A 31 9.53 9.17 -8.57
CA GLU A 31 10.97 9.23 -8.62
C GLU A 31 11.50 8.70 -9.96
N THR A 32 12.58 9.31 -10.45
CA THR A 32 13.21 8.98 -11.75
C THR A 32 14.27 7.87 -11.65
N HIS A 33 14.32 7.15 -10.54
CA HIS A 33 15.32 6.11 -10.27
C HIS A 33 14.66 4.84 -9.74
N PRO A 34 15.29 3.66 -9.91
CA PRO A 34 14.76 2.41 -9.38
C PRO A 34 14.80 2.36 -7.85
N LEU A 35 13.81 1.71 -7.23
CA LEU A 35 13.78 1.49 -5.79
C LEU A 35 14.95 0.59 -5.36
N LEU A 36 15.80 1.09 -4.47
CA LEU A 36 16.91 0.31 -3.93
C LEU A 36 16.37 -0.77 -2.99
N GLN A 37 16.75 -2.03 -3.22
CA GLN A 37 16.43 -3.15 -2.34
C GLN A 37 17.35 -3.14 -1.12
N SER A 38 16.75 -3.30 0.06
CA SER A 38 17.46 -3.39 1.34
C SER A 38 16.71 -4.37 2.22
N PHE A 39 17.42 -5.25 2.90
CA PHE A 39 16.81 -6.14 3.89
C PHE A 39 16.35 -5.38 5.13
N ASP A 40 17.02 -4.28 5.40
CA ASP A 40 16.67 -3.39 6.48
C ASP A 40 15.62 -2.37 6.03
N MET A 41 14.40 -2.55 6.51
CA MET A 41 13.25 -1.76 6.12
C MET A 41 12.72 -0.95 7.29
N THR A 42 12.46 0.34 7.05
CA THR A 42 11.82 1.23 8.03
C THR A 42 10.38 1.50 7.62
N PHE A 43 9.47 1.29 8.56
CA PHE A 43 8.04 1.45 8.37
C PHE A 43 7.50 2.50 9.35
N ILE A 44 6.36 3.10 8.99
CA ILE A 44 5.53 3.87 9.91
C ILE A 44 4.13 3.27 9.93
N CYS A 45 3.67 2.87 11.12
CA CYS A 45 2.34 2.28 11.27
C CYS A 45 1.26 3.36 11.11
N LYS A 46 0.28 3.14 10.24
CA LYS A 46 -0.80 4.13 10.06
C LYS A 46 -1.82 4.13 11.20
N LYS A 47 -1.93 3.03 11.95
CA LYS A 47 -2.81 2.92 13.14
C LYS A 47 -2.26 3.71 14.33
N CYS A 48 -0.99 3.49 14.72
CA CYS A 48 -0.40 4.13 15.90
C CYS A 48 0.57 5.28 15.59
N LYS A 49 0.87 5.55 14.32
CA LYS A 49 1.80 6.60 13.84
C LYS A 49 3.24 6.47 14.35
N LYS A 50 3.61 5.35 14.96
CA LYS A 50 4.98 5.07 15.40
C LYS A 50 5.79 4.44 14.27
N ALA A 51 7.04 4.90 14.14
CA ALA A 51 8.01 4.29 13.25
C ALA A 51 8.60 3.03 13.88
N PHE A 52 8.92 2.04 13.07
CA PHE A 52 9.58 0.81 13.48
C PHE A 52 10.43 0.28 12.33
N ARG A 53 11.36 -0.62 12.65
CA ARG A 53 12.33 -1.16 11.71
C ARG A 53 12.26 -2.68 11.77
N LYS A 54 12.31 -3.33 10.61
CA LYS A 54 12.37 -4.80 10.49
C LYS A 54 13.49 -5.21 9.56
N ASN A 55 14.15 -6.30 9.92
CA ASN A 55 15.07 -7.00 9.02
C ASN A 55 14.25 -8.08 8.31
N THR A 56 14.30 -8.11 6.99
CA THR A 56 13.55 -9.05 6.14
C THR A 56 14.38 -10.26 5.69
N GLN A 57 15.59 -10.44 6.24
CA GLN A 57 16.41 -11.64 6.00
C GLN A 57 15.77 -12.90 6.58
N GLU A 58 15.16 -12.78 7.75
CA GLU A 58 14.45 -13.85 8.45
C GLU A 58 13.03 -13.34 8.68
N TRP A 59 12.06 -13.93 8.01
CA TRP A 59 10.66 -13.51 8.05
C TRP A 59 9.84 -14.54 8.81
N GLU A 60 9.34 -14.15 9.99
CA GLU A 60 8.46 -14.98 10.81
C GLU A 60 7.01 -14.42 10.81
N ASP A 61 6.02 -15.19 11.24
CA ASP A 61 4.61 -14.74 11.34
C ASP A 61 4.46 -13.52 12.27
N SER A 62 5.25 -13.49 13.36
CA SER A 62 5.34 -12.31 14.23
C SER A 62 5.86 -11.07 13.50
N ASP A 63 6.51 -11.24 12.34
CA ASP A 63 6.98 -10.13 11.54
C ASP A 63 5.91 -9.34 10.81
N GLU A 64 4.70 -9.90 10.71
CA GLU A 64 3.56 -9.30 10.03
C GLU A 64 2.85 -8.23 10.88
N TYR A 65 3.26 -8.08 12.15
CA TYR A 65 2.62 -7.19 13.12
C TYR A 65 3.49 -5.99 13.51
N CYS A 66 2.82 -4.86 13.75
CA CYS A 66 3.45 -3.67 14.28
C CYS A 66 3.85 -3.91 15.75
N PRO A 67 5.14 -3.80 16.12
CA PRO A 67 5.62 -4.09 17.48
C PRO A 67 5.10 -3.12 18.54
N ASN A 68 4.44 -2.03 18.12
CA ASN A 68 3.96 -0.98 19.02
C ASN A 68 2.48 -1.09 19.38
N CYS A 69 1.66 -1.71 18.54
CA CYS A 69 0.20 -1.69 18.69
C CYS A 69 -0.51 -2.92 18.13
N ASP A 70 0.26 -3.96 17.81
CA ASP A 70 -0.21 -5.24 17.32
C ASP A 70 -1.04 -5.16 16.03
N ASN A 71 -0.83 -4.10 15.25
CA ASN A 71 -1.52 -3.95 13.98
C ASN A 71 -0.91 -4.90 12.95
N HIS A 72 -1.67 -5.90 12.52
CA HIS A 72 -1.34 -6.72 11.37
C HIS A 72 -1.25 -5.84 10.12
N PHE A 73 -0.06 -5.74 9.52
CA PHE A 73 0.21 -4.83 8.40
C PHE A 73 0.54 -5.55 7.09
N VAL A 74 0.81 -6.86 7.14
CA VAL A 74 0.86 -7.71 5.96
C VAL A 74 -0.53 -8.29 5.75
N ILE A 75 -1.26 -7.69 4.82
CA ILE A 75 -2.63 -8.08 4.49
C ILE A 75 -2.80 -8.05 2.97
N GLU A 76 -3.85 -8.70 2.47
CA GLU A 76 -4.18 -8.64 1.05
C GLU A 76 -4.43 -7.20 0.59
N ALA A 77 -3.73 -6.80 -0.47
CA ALA A 77 -3.79 -5.45 -0.99
C ALA A 77 -5.10 -5.22 -1.76
N LEU A 78 -5.89 -4.25 -1.32
CA LEU A 78 -7.07 -3.77 -2.05
C LEU A 78 -6.63 -2.73 -3.08
N THR A 79 -6.66 -3.10 -4.35
CA THR A 79 -6.38 -2.20 -5.47
C THR A 79 -7.69 -1.58 -6.01
N PRO A 80 -7.65 -0.36 -6.55
CA PRO A 80 -8.82 0.24 -7.19
C PRO A 80 -9.21 -0.61 -8.42
N LYS A 81 -10.30 -1.37 -8.32
CA LYS A 81 -10.90 -2.01 -9.48
C LYS A 81 -11.39 -0.92 -10.42
N ALA A 82 -10.92 -0.92 -11.66
CA ALA A 82 -11.49 -0.08 -12.71
C ALA A 82 -12.99 -0.41 -12.78
N ALA A 83 -13.83 0.54 -12.36
CA ALA A 83 -15.25 0.42 -12.57
C ALA A 83 -15.47 0.35 -14.09
N LEU A 84 -15.80 -0.83 -14.61
CA LEU A 84 -16.50 -0.92 -15.87
C LEU A 84 -17.75 -0.05 -15.70
N LYS A 85 -17.74 1.12 -16.33
CA LYS A 85 -18.96 1.90 -16.56
C LYS A 85 -19.84 0.99 -17.41
N VAL A 86 -20.82 0.34 -16.79
CA VAL A 86 -21.95 -0.18 -17.56
C VAL A 86 -22.65 1.04 -18.13
N GLU A 87 -22.49 1.25 -19.44
CA GLU A 87 -23.25 2.24 -20.17
C GLU A 87 -24.74 1.97 -19.96
N SER A 88 -25.45 3.05 -19.69
CA SER A 88 -26.89 3.15 -19.55
C SER A 88 -27.63 2.53 -20.73
N GLU A 89 -28.53 1.59 -20.46
CA GLU A 89 -29.68 1.34 -21.32
C GLU A 89 -30.94 1.70 -20.54
N ASP A 90 -31.43 2.93 -20.79
CA ASP A 90 -32.79 3.37 -20.46
C ASP A 90 -33.77 2.48 -21.24
N VAL A 91 -34.27 1.40 -20.63
CA VAL A 91 -35.44 0.67 -21.13
C VAL A 91 -36.66 1.09 -20.33
N ARG A 92 -37.09 2.34 -20.52
CA ARG A 92 -38.50 2.69 -20.32
C ARG A 92 -39.23 2.41 -21.63
N VAL A 93 -39.53 1.13 -21.77
CA VAL A 93 -40.47 0.60 -22.75
C VAL A 93 -41.79 1.36 -22.61
N ASP A 94 -42.22 1.95 -23.72
CA ASP A 94 -43.55 2.49 -23.92
C ASP A 94 -44.61 1.42 -23.56
N SER A 95 -45.58 1.78 -22.73
CA SER A 95 -46.77 0.97 -22.54
C SER A 95 -47.97 1.84 -22.18
N ARG A 96 -48.70 2.15 -23.26
CA ARG A 96 -50.12 2.55 -23.35
C ARG A 96 -50.50 4.00 -23.11
#